data_AF-A0A4Q3J434-F1
#
_entry.id   AF-A0A4Q3J434-F1
#
_cell.length_a   1.000
_cell.length_b   1.000
_cell.length_c   1.000
_cell.angle_alpha   90.00
_cell.angle_beta   90.00
_cell.angle_gamma   90.00
#
_symmetry.space_group_name_H-M   'P 1'
#
loop_
_entity.id
_entity.type
_entity.pdbx_description
1 polymer ?
#
loop_
_entity_poly.entity_id
_entity_poly.type
_entity_poly.pdbx_seq_one_letter_code
_entity_poly.pdbx_strand_id
1 'polypeptide(L)'
;MSDPSHKILMVIPSIEGGSLLERMLPTLRFAPSSIVVLDQGSTDTTEAVCAAAGVEIVQLGHPHTYTQACNIGADLARSRGLDYVCVSNNDIVFRTDVMGEMLAEMERDMRLGIVAPSQNIIEENSNEQPLSYRVFWNLDRVDFFHDTHPAEGAATRLESDFCELTCALVRLSAINEIGFLDDEFGFYHEDADFGFRLRQAGYSCAYLPAAQIDHFSSSTFNQEKLARKADYIAKNKLYFAEKHLGLGVHLAEPDPRSEEEKDVSTGRLYSYLKRFGLIDKNAPELVLSHADADTSDYLYT
;
A
#
# COMPACT_ATOMS: atom_id res chain seq x y z
N MET A 1 -2.72 -28.32 2.56
CA MET A 1 -2.36 -26.99 2.02
C MET A 1 -0.87 -27.02 1.79
N SER A 2 -0.39 -26.63 0.60
CA SER A 2 1.05 -26.51 0.33
C SER A 2 1.67 -25.51 1.31
N ASP A 3 2.87 -25.77 1.79
CA ASP A 3 3.61 -24.87 2.68
C ASP A 3 3.76 -23.48 2.01
N PRO A 4 3.26 -22.40 2.64
CA PRO A 4 3.39 -21.02 2.15
C PRO A 4 4.83 -20.62 1.77
N SER A 5 5.81 -21.22 2.44
CA SER A 5 7.24 -20.91 2.30
C SER A 5 7.78 -21.06 0.87
N HIS A 6 7.13 -21.87 0.03
CA HIS A 6 7.55 -22.13 -1.35
C HIS A 6 6.98 -21.14 -2.37
N LYS A 7 6.09 -20.22 -1.97
CA LYS A 7 5.42 -19.30 -2.89
C LYS A 7 5.74 -17.82 -2.65
N ILE A 8 6.25 -17.48 -1.48
CA ILE A 8 6.39 -16.09 -1.01
C ILE A 8 7.82 -15.81 -0.58
N LEU A 9 8.32 -14.63 -0.96
CA LEU A 9 9.46 -14.00 -0.29
C LEU A 9 8.98 -12.81 0.53
N MET A 10 9.18 -12.82 1.84
CA MET A 10 9.04 -11.61 2.64
C MET A 10 10.34 -10.81 2.57
N VAL A 11 10.22 -9.52 2.24
CA VAL A 11 11.32 -8.58 2.07
C VAL A 11 11.15 -7.47 3.08
N ILE A 12 12.19 -7.24 3.88
CA ILE A 12 12.20 -6.23 4.94
C ILE A 12 13.36 -5.25 4.68
N PRO A 13 13.11 -4.08 4.08
CA PRO A 13 14.08 -2.99 4.02
C PRO A 13 14.48 -2.56 5.44
N SER A 14 15.77 -2.44 5.70
CA SER A 14 16.25 -2.08 7.04
C SER A 14 17.52 -1.22 6.98
N ILE A 15 17.60 -0.25 7.90
CA ILE A 15 18.80 0.53 8.18
C ILE A 15 18.82 0.83 9.68
N GLU A 16 19.91 0.47 10.36
CA GLU A 16 20.05 0.56 11.82
C GLU A 16 18.84 -0.03 12.56
N GLY A 17 18.38 -1.19 12.09
CA GLY A 17 17.11 -1.81 12.47
C GLY A 17 17.23 -2.95 13.47
N GLY A 18 18.38 -3.16 14.11
CA GLY A 18 18.65 -4.34 14.93
C GLY A 18 17.63 -4.53 16.05
N SER A 19 17.32 -3.47 16.79
CA SER A 19 16.31 -3.51 17.87
C SER A 19 14.88 -3.71 17.36
N LEU A 20 14.56 -3.16 16.18
CA LEU A 20 13.25 -3.29 15.54
C LEU A 20 13.04 -4.73 15.05
N LEU A 21 14.04 -5.31 14.38
CA LEU A 21 14.04 -6.68 13.91
C LEU A 21 14.01 -7.68 15.07
N GLU A 22 14.75 -7.42 16.16
CA GLU A 22 14.73 -8.26 17.37
C GLU A 22 13.33 -8.34 17.98
N ARG A 23 12.57 -7.24 17.87
CA ARG A 23 11.18 -7.18 18.29
C ARG A 23 10.22 -7.87 17.31
N MET A 24 10.41 -7.65 16.01
CA MET A 24 9.51 -8.11 14.95
C MET A 24 9.62 -9.62 14.69
N LEU A 25 10.84 -10.12 14.43
CA LEU A 25 11.08 -11.47 13.90
C LEU A 25 10.49 -12.60 14.77
N PRO A 26 10.57 -12.56 16.12
CA PRO A 26 9.99 -13.61 16.95
C PRO A 26 8.45 -13.72 16.87
N THR A 27 7.78 -12.69 16.37
CA THR A 27 6.30 -12.64 16.30
C THR A 27 5.77 -13.19 14.98
N LEU A 28 6.63 -13.33 13.98
CA LEU A 28 6.27 -13.76 12.65
C LEU A 28 6.10 -15.29 12.59
N ARG A 29 4.91 -15.74 12.19
CA ARG A 29 4.58 -17.16 11.97
C ARG A 29 4.89 -17.58 10.54
N PHE A 30 6.15 -17.43 10.12
CA PHE A 30 6.59 -17.70 8.76
C PHE A 30 7.98 -18.34 8.76
N ALA A 31 8.29 -19.14 7.75
CA ALA A 31 9.57 -19.84 7.68
C ALA A 31 10.72 -18.83 7.52
N PRO A 32 11.76 -18.84 8.39
CA PRO A 32 12.89 -17.91 8.28
C PRO A 32 13.60 -17.93 6.93
N SER A 33 13.62 -19.09 6.27
CA SER A 33 14.18 -19.29 4.93
C SER A 33 13.45 -18.53 3.82
N SER A 34 12.25 -18.04 4.09
CA SER A 34 11.41 -17.29 3.15
C SER A 34 11.42 -15.78 3.46
N ILE A 35 12.30 -15.33 4.36
CA ILE A 35 12.47 -13.94 4.76
C ILE A 35 13.85 -13.47 4.32
N VAL A 36 13.90 -12.27 3.75
CA VAL A 36 15.13 -11.56 3.42
C VAL A 36 15.06 -10.15 4.02
N VAL A 37 16.08 -9.81 4.81
CA VAL A 37 16.33 -8.43 5.22
C VAL A 37 17.24 -7.78 4.18
N LEU A 38 16.79 -6.67 3.59
CA LEU A 38 17.59 -5.84 2.71
C LEU A 38 18.27 -4.76 3.55
N ASP A 39 19.49 -5.05 3.99
CA ASP A 39 20.25 -4.14 4.84
C ASP A 39 20.93 -3.05 3.99
N GLN A 40 20.64 -1.79 4.31
CA GLN A 40 21.13 -0.62 3.59
C GLN A 40 22.48 -0.10 4.11
N GLY A 41 23.25 -0.95 4.79
CA GLY A 41 24.55 -0.62 5.37
C GLY A 41 24.46 -0.26 6.85
N SER A 42 23.68 -1.02 7.63
CA SER A 42 23.61 -0.86 9.08
C SER A 42 24.96 -1.09 9.75
N THR A 43 25.20 -0.39 10.85
CA THR A 43 26.41 -0.54 11.69
C THR A 43 26.10 -1.05 13.10
N ASP A 44 24.82 -1.22 13.41
CA ASP A 44 24.30 -1.77 14.66
C ASP A 44 24.25 -3.31 14.70
N THR A 45 23.37 -3.87 15.52
CA THR A 45 23.20 -5.31 15.74
C THR A 45 22.37 -6.02 14.65
N THR A 46 21.97 -5.34 13.57
CA THR A 46 21.11 -5.89 12.50
C THR A 46 21.59 -7.26 11.99
N GLU A 47 22.86 -7.40 11.62
CA GLU A 47 23.39 -8.67 11.11
C GLU A 47 23.32 -9.80 12.15
N ALA A 48 23.65 -9.49 13.41
CA ALA A 48 23.66 -10.46 14.50
C ALA A 48 22.24 -10.97 14.81
N VAL A 49 21.25 -10.08 14.79
CA VAL A 49 19.84 -10.41 15.00
C VAL A 49 19.32 -11.30 13.87
N CYS A 50 19.61 -10.98 12.61
CA CYS A 50 19.20 -11.80 11.46
C CYS A 50 19.83 -13.21 11.53
N ALA A 51 21.12 -13.28 11.84
CA ALA A 51 21.83 -14.56 11.99
C ALA A 51 21.24 -15.43 13.11
N ALA A 52 20.89 -14.84 14.26
CA ALA A 52 20.27 -15.54 15.37
C ALA A 52 18.86 -16.06 15.02
N ALA A 53 18.11 -15.33 14.18
CA ALA A 53 16.79 -15.72 13.70
C ALA A 53 16.83 -16.72 12.53
N GLY A 54 18.00 -16.97 11.94
CA GLY A 54 18.14 -17.79 10.74
C GLY A 54 17.53 -17.14 9.48
N VAL A 55 17.48 -15.81 9.46
CA VAL A 55 16.94 -15.00 8.36
C VAL A 55 18.07 -14.59 7.43
N GLU A 56 17.82 -14.64 6.13
CA GLU A 56 18.78 -14.19 5.11
C GLU A 56 18.93 -12.67 5.15
N ILE A 57 20.16 -12.19 5.00
CA ILE A 57 20.48 -10.78 4.84
C ILE A 57 21.13 -10.54 3.47
N VAL A 58 20.63 -9.54 2.75
CA VAL A 58 21.23 -9.04 1.51
C VAL A 58 21.74 -7.63 1.77
N GLN A 59 23.06 -7.49 1.71
CA GLN A 59 23.73 -6.20 1.89
C GLN A 59 23.62 -5.35 0.62
N LEU A 60 22.93 -4.22 0.71
CA LEU A 60 22.83 -3.22 -0.35
C LEU A 60 24.00 -2.22 -0.31
N GLY A 61 24.65 -2.06 0.83
CA GLY A 61 25.90 -1.30 0.99
C GLY A 61 25.76 0.23 0.96
N HIS A 62 24.57 0.77 0.68
CA HIS A 62 24.24 2.18 0.86
C HIS A 62 22.73 2.38 1.03
N PRO A 63 22.30 3.54 1.57
CA PRO A 63 20.89 3.90 1.65
C PRO A 63 20.20 3.86 0.29
N HIS A 64 19.00 3.29 0.27
CA HIS A 64 18.08 3.27 -0.87
C HIS A 64 16.75 3.88 -0.42
N THR A 65 15.99 4.45 -1.34
CA THR A 65 14.60 4.82 -1.04
C THR A 65 13.79 3.55 -0.73
N TYR A 66 12.62 3.74 -0.12
CA TYR A 66 11.74 2.63 0.19
C TYR A 66 11.27 1.90 -1.08
N THR A 67 10.92 2.67 -2.13
CA THR A 67 10.56 2.14 -3.44
C THR A 67 11.66 1.28 -4.04
N GLN A 68 12.92 1.77 -4.01
CA GLN A 68 14.07 1.07 -4.56
C GLN A 68 14.31 -0.26 -3.84
N ALA A 69 14.26 -0.25 -2.50
CA ALA A 69 14.43 -1.46 -1.71
C ALA A 69 13.31 -2.48 -1.99
N CYS A 70 12.06 -2.04 -2.05
CA CYS A 70 10.92 -2.89 -2.40
C CYS A 70 11.04 -3.47 -3.83
N ASN A 71 11.48 -2.66 -4.80
CA ASN A 71 11.74 -3.10 -6.17
C ASN A 71 12.85 -4.17 -6.25
N ILE A 72 13.96 -3.98 -5.53
CA ILE A 72 15.03 -4.99 -5.40
C ILE A 72 14.47 -6.28 -4.80
N GLY A 73 13.63 -6.17 -3.78
CA GLY A 73 12.94 -7.30 -3.17
C GLY A 73 12.05 -8.08 -4.12
N ALA A 74 11.24 -7.39 -4.92
CA ALA A 74 10.38 -7.99 -5.93
C ALA A 74 11.21 -8.71 -7.02
N ASP A 75 12.32 -8.11 -7.46
CA ASP A 75 13.24 -8.74 -8.40
C ASP A 75 13.90 -9.99 -7.82
N LEU A 76 14.27 -9.97 -6.55
CA LEU A 76 14.79 -11.15 -5.86
C LEU A 76 13.75 -12.27 -5.82
N ALA A 77 12.50 -11.95 -5.43
CA ALA A 77 11.41 -12.92 -5.40
C ALA A 77 11.14 -13.54 -6.78
N ARG A 78 11.14 -12.70 -7.83
CA ARG A 78 11.02 -13.12 -9.23
C ARG A 78 12.17 -14.03 -9.67
N SER A 79 13.41 -13.70 -9.30
CA SER A 79 14.58 -14.53 -9.62
C SER A 79 14.54 -15.92 -8.96
N ARG A 80 13.85 -16.03 -7.82
CA ARG A 80 13.61 -17.30 -7.10
C ARG A 80 12.41 -18.09 -7.67
N GLY A 81 11.72 -17.58 -8.68
CA GLY A 81 10.57 -18.23 -9.31
C GLY A 81 9.35 -18.32 -8.38
N LEU A 82 9.19 -17.34 -7.49
CA LEU A 82 8.08 -17.30 -6.53
C LEU A 82 6.83 -16.66 -7.17
N ASP A 83 5.68 -16.88 -6.54
CA ASP A 83 4.38 -16.37 -7.01
C ASP A 83 4.06 -14.98 -6.43
N TYR A 84 4.57 -14.71 -5.22
CA TYR A 84 4.29 -13.50 -4.46
C TYR A 84 5.54 -12.92 -3.80
N VAL A 85 5.51 -11.60 -3.58
CA VAL A 85 6.44 -10.89 -2.70
C VAL A 85 5.63 -10.23 -1.59
N CYS A 86 6.08 -10.37 -0.35
CA CYS A 86 5.54 -9.60 0.76
C CYS A 86 6.54 -8.52 1.12
N VAL A 87 6.15 -7.25 1.01
CA VAL A 87 6.95 -6.13 1.52
C VAL A 87 6.50 -5.81 2.93
N SER A 88 7.44 -5.51 3.81
CA SER A 88 7.16 -5.20 5.21
C SER A 88 8.17 -4.20 5.74
N ASN A 89 7.70 -3.22 6.50
CA ASN A 89 8.57 -2.40 7.33
C ASN A 89 9.16 -3.25 8.47
N ASN A 90 10.21 -2.75 9.11
CA ASN A 90 10.86 -3.40 10.26
C ASN A 90 10.29 -2.95 11.62
N ASP A 91 9.47 -1.89 11.65
CA ASP A 91 8.86 -1.29 12.84
C ASP A 91 7.45 -1.82 13.12
N ILE A 92 7.20 -3.09 12.78
CA ILE A 92 5.91 -3.76 13.01
C ILE A 92 6.04 -5.00 13.88
N VAL A 93 4.91 -5.42 14.47
CA VAL A 93 4.78 -6.71 15.16
C VAL A 93 3.54 -7.43 14.65
N PHE A 94 3.67 -8.74 14.40
CA PHE A 94 2.55 -9.57 13.93
C PHE A 94 1.72 -10.08 15.10
N ARG A 95 0.41 -9.77 15.14
CA ARG A 95 -0.50 -10.26 16.19
C ARG A 95 -1.11 -11.61 15.88
N THR A 96 -1.26 -11.89 14.59
CA THR A 96 -2.02 -13.03 14.03
C THR A 96 -1.18 -13.73 12.97
N ASP A 97 -1.71 -14.78 12.35
CA ASP A 97 -1.04 -15.46 11.23
C ASP A 97 -1.24 -14.70 9.92
N VAL A 98 -0.71 -13.47 9.88
CA VAL A 98 -0.89 -12.52 8.76
C VAL A 98 -0.46 -13.12 7.43
N MET A 99 0.66 -13.83 7.39
CA MET A 99 1.17 -14.47 6.17
C MET A 99 0.28 -15.60 5.68
N GLY A 100 -0.17 -16.48 6.59
CA GLY A 100 -1.09 -17.55 6.26
C GLY A 100 -2.43 -17.04 5.74
N GLU A 101 -2.98 -16.00 6.38
CA GLU A 101 -4.25 -15.38 6.00
C GLU A 101 -4.18 -14.68 4.64
N MET A 102 -3.16 -13.85 4.41
CA MET A 102 -2.96 -13.16 3.14
C MET A 102 -2.75 -14.13 1.98
N LEU A 103 -1.96 -15.19 2.16
CA LEU A 103 -1.77 -16.19 1.13
C LEU A 103 -3.07 -16.94 0.82
N ALA A 104 -3.82 -17.32 1.86
CA ALA A 104 -5.08 -18.03 1.67
C ALA A 104 -6.09 -17.20 0.86
N GLU A 105 -6.11 -15.88 1.02
CA GLU A 105 -6.97 -15.00 0.21
C GLU A 105 -6.44 -14.83 -1.22
N MET A 106 -5.13 -14.62 -1.39
CA MET A 106 -4.49 -14.53 -2.71
C MET A 106 -4.73 -15.78 -3.58
N GLU A 107 -4.74 -16.96 -2.98
CA GLU A 107 -4.98 -18.22 -3.70
C GLU A 107 -6.47 -18.41 -4.07
N ARG A 108 -7.40 -17.69 -3.45
CA ARG A 108 -8.84 -17.75 -3.75
C ARG A 108 -9.24 -16.84 -4.91
N ASP A 109 -8.55 -15.72 -5.09
CA ASP A 109 -8.88 -14.71 -6.07
C ASP A 109 -7.68 -14.33 -6.93
N MET A 110 -7.67 -14.84 -8.17
CA MET A 110 -6.63 -14.56 -9.15
C MET A 110 -6.57 -13.09 -9.58
N ARG A 111 -7.63 -12.31 -9.34
CA ARG A 111 -7.66 -10.87 -9.63
C ARG A 111 -7.26 -10.02 -8.42
N LEU A 112 -7.06 -10.62 -7.25
CA LEU A 112 -6.45 -9.92 -6.13
C LEU A 112 -4.97 -9.68 -6.44
N GLY A 113 -4.61 -8.42 -6.65
CA GLY A 113 -3.26 -7.98 -6.99
C GLY A 113 -2.42 -7.71 -5.74
N ILE A 114 -3.06 -7.20 -4.69
CA ILE A 114 -2.43 -6.86 -3.41
C ILE A 114 -3.41 -7.09 -2.25
N VAL A 115 -2.89 -7.58 -1.13
CA VAL A 115 -3.64 -7.73 0.12
C VAL A 115 -2.80 -7.29 1.31
N ALA A 116 -3.42 -6.63 2.29
CA ALA A 116 -2.76 -6.14 3.50
C ALA A 116 -3.54 -6.50 4.78
N PRO A 117 -2.86 -6.58 5.95
CA PRO A 117 -3.51 -6.72 7.24
C PRO A 117 -4.09 -5.38 7.72
N SER A 118 -5.06 -5.43 8.60
CA SER A 118 -5.43 -4.27 9.41
C SER A 118 -4.29 -3.90 10.37
N GLN A 119 -4.18 -2.61 10.67
CA GLN A 119 -3.03 -2.04 11.38
C GLN A 119 -3.48 -1.33 12.65
N ASN A 120 -2.97 -1.76 13.80
CA ASN A 120 -3.06 -1.00 15.03
C ASN A 120 -1.94 0.04 15.01
N ILE A 121 -2.30 1.32 14.93
CA ILE A 121 -1.31 2.41 14.91
C ILE A 121 -0.92 2.70 16.35
N ILE A 122 0.35 2.45 16.69
CA ILE A 122 0.87 2.65 18.04
C ILE A 122 1.82 3.83 18.04
N GLU A 123 1.45 4.87 18.77
CA GLU A 123 2.31 6.01 19.05
C GLU A 123 2.79 5.94 20.51
N GLU A 124 4.11 6.05 20.74
CA GLU A 124 4.73 5.83 22.06
C GLU A 124 4.17 6.73 23.18
N ASN A 125 3.62 7.90 22.82
CA ASN A 125 3.09 8.89 23.76
C ASN A 125 1.56 9.02 23.72
N SER A 126 0.87 8.14 22.99
CA SER A 126 -0.59 8.16 22.89
C SER A 126 -1.21 6.96 23.60
N ASN A 127 -2.30 7.20 24.31
CA ASN A 127 -3.18 6.13 24.81
C ASN A 127 -4.17 5.66 23.74
N GLU A 128 -4.26 6.38 22.61
CA GLU A 128 -5.11 6.01 21.48
C GLU A 128 -4.33 5.08 20.55
N GLN A 129 -4.94 3.94 20.23
CA GLN A 129 -4.41 2.96 19.29
C GLN A 129 -5.50 2.70 18.25
N PRO A 130 -5.71 3.61 17.30
CA PRO A 130 -6.73 3.42 16.29
C PRO A 130 -6.39 2.19 15.44
N LEU A 131 -7.37 1.30 15.28
CA LEU A 131 -7.29 0.18 14.36
C LEU A 131 -7.75 0.66 12.99
N SER A 132 -6.81 0.74 12.06
CA SER A 132 -7.07 1.00 10.65
C SER A 132 -7.43 -0.31 9.96
N TYR A 133 -8.66 -0.42 9.48
CA TYR A 133 -9.14 -1.63 8.81
C TYR A 133 -8.78 -1.67 7.32
N ARG A 134 -8.70 -0.51 6.67
CA ARG A 134 -8.31 -0.31 5.26
C ARG A 134 -8.03 1.16 4.99
N VAL A 135 -7.49 1.45 3.81
CA VAL A 135 -7.28 2.82 3.31
C VAL A 135 -8.12 3.13 2.09
N PHE A 136 -8.27 4.42 1.86
CA PHE A 136 -9.14 4.98 0.86
C PHE A 136 -8.58 6.27 0.31
N TRP A 137 -8.77 6.51 -0.97
CA TRP A 137 -8.47 7.80 -1.55
C TRP A 137 -9.56 8.84 -1.29
N ASN A 138 -9.14 10.09 -1.31
CA ASN A 138 -9.97 11.22 -1.67
C ASN A 138 -9.24 11.95 -2.77
N LEU A 139 -9.67 11.70 -4.00
CA LEU A 139 -8.99 12.19 -5.18
C LEU A 139 -9.24 13.68 -5.43
N ASP A 140 -10.32 14.25 -4.87
CA ASP A 140 -10.55 15.70 -4.89
C ASP A 140 -9.44 16.45 -4.14
N ARG A 141 -8.93 15.85 -3.06
CA ARG A 141 -7.88 16.45 -2.21
C ARG A 141 -6.52 15.82 -2.40
N VAL A 142 -6.42 14.76 -3.22
CA VAL A 142 -5.26 13.88 -3.34
C VAL A 142 -4.75 13.52 -1.95
N ASP A 143 -5.66 13.01 -1.14
CA ASP A 143 -5.42 12.63 0.25
C ASP A 143 -5.93 11.23 0.54
N PHE A 144 -5.57 10.69 1.70
CA PHE A 144 -5.94 9.34 2.09
C PHE A 144 -6.58 9.31 3.46
N PHE A 145 -7.53 8.40 3.66
CA PHE A 145 -8.20 8.21 4.93
C PHE A 145 -8.18 6.75 5.36
N HIS A 146 -7.94 6.53 6.65
CA HIS A 146 -8.07 5.23 7.28
C HIS A 146 -9.51 5.00 7.71
N ASP A 147 -10.08 3.87 7.29
CA ASP A 147 -11.37 3.40 7.79
C ASP A 147 -11.15 2.73 9.16
N THR A 148 -11.54 3.44 10.23
CA THR A 148 -11.43 2.96 11.62
C THR A 148 -12.73 2.38 12.16
N HIS A 149 -13.81 2.45 11.37
CA HIS A 149 -15.16 2.06 11.76
C HIS A 149 -15.87 1.34 10.60
N PRO A 150 -15.42 0.13 10.22
CA PRO A 150 -16.03 -0.61 9.14
C PRO A 150 -17.49 -0.95 9.48
N ALA A 151 -18.34 -1.06 8.46
CA ALA A 151 -19.75 -1.37 8.63
C ALA A 151 -19.96 -2.68 9.44
N GLU A 152 -21.00 -2.70 10.28
CA GLU A 152 -21.31 -3.86 11.12
C GLU A 152 -21.65 -5.10 10.28
N GLY A 153 -20.96 -6.21 10.56
CA GLY A 153 -21.07 -7.48 9.84
C GLY A 153 -19.71 -7.90 9.31
N ALA A 154 -19.11 -8.92 9.95
CA ALA A 154 -17.72 -9.36 9.79
C ALA A 154 -17.36 -9.80 8.35
N ALA A 155 -17.19 -8.84 7.45
CA ALA A 155 -16.59 -9.10 6.16
C ALA A 155 -15.17 -9.64 6.41
N THR A 156 -14.91 -10.85 5.93
CA THR A 156 -13.58 -11.49 6.06
C THR A 156 -12.52 -10.79 5.20
N ARG A 157 -12.98 -9.96 4.25
CA ARG A 157 -12.20 -9.18 3.31
C ARG A 157 -12.91 -7.85 3.10
N LEU A 158 -12.16 -6.75 3.13
CA LEU A 158 -12.64 -5.42 2.80
C LEU A 158 -11.94 -4.94 1.53
N GLU A 159 -12.72 -4.65 0.48
CA GLU A 159 -12.18 -3.99 -0.70
C GLU A 159 -11.67 -2.58 -0.34
N SER A 160 -10.63 -2.17 -1.05
CA SER A 160 -9.92 -0.92 -0.84
C SER A 160 -9.35 -0.42 -2.18
N ASP A 161 -9.02 0.86 -2.27
CA ASP A 161 -8.47 1.41 -3.51
C ASP A 161 -6.98 1.05 -3.68
N PHE A 162 -6.27 0.94 -2.57
CA PHE A 162 -4.85 0.59 -2.50
C PHE A 162 -4.54 -0.05 -1.16
N CYS A 163 -3.35 -0.63 -1.02
CA CYS A 163 -2.88 -1.11 0.28
C CYS A 163 -1.58 -0.41 0.64
N GLU A 164 -1.51 0.12 1.85
CA GLU A 164 -0.26 0.61 2.43
C GLU A 164 0.77 -0.51 2.49
N LEU A 165 2.01 -0.20 2.09
CA LEU A 165 3.09 -1.18 2.01
C LEU A 165 3.80 -1.42 3.34
N THR A 166 3.31 -0.85 4.45
CA THR A 166 3.73 -1.18 5.82
C THR A 166 3.86 -2.69 6.02
N CYS A 167 2.88 -3.44 5.53
CA CYS A 167 2.96 -4.88 5.31
C CYS A 167 1.92 -5.25 4.24
N ALA A 168 2.36 -5.77 3.10
CA ALA A 168 1.44 -6.19 2.05
C ALA A 168 2.00 -7.36 1.26
N LEU A 169 1.13 -8.30 0.87
CA LEU A 169 1.44 -9.38 -0.05
C LEU A 169 1.01 -8.97 -1.46
N VAL A 170 1.92 -9.06 -2.42
CA VAL A 170 1.73 -8.60 -3.80
C VAL A 170 1.94 -9.75 -4.76
N ARG A 171 1.06 -9.88 -5.75
CA ARG A 171 1.15 -10.88 -6.81
C ARG A 171 2.25 -10.51 -7.81
N LEU A 172 3.25 -11.38 -7.99
CA LEU A 172 4.35 -11.10 -8.92
C LEU A 172 3.90 -11.06 -10.38
N SER A 173 2.85 -11.80 -10.75
CA SER A 173 2.30 -11.69 -12.11
C SER A 173 1.71 -10.30 -12.40
N ALA A 174 1.11 -9.64 -11.41
CA ALA A 174 0.63 -8.27 -11.55
C ALA A 174 1.82 -7.30 -11.69
N ILE A 175 2.86 -7.46 -10.87
CA ILE A 175 4.12 -6.70 -10.99
C ILE A 175 4.73 -6.87 -12.40
N ASN A 176 4.76 -8.09 -12.95
CA ASN A 176 5.31 -8.35 -14.28
C ASN A 176 4.50 -7.66 -15.39
N GLU A 177 3.20 -7.43 -15.18
CA GLU A 177 2.31 -6.79 -16.14
C GLU A 177 2.42 -5.26 -16.11
N ILE A 178 2.43 -4.65 -14.92
CA ILE A 178 2.30 -3.19 -14.75
C ILE A 178 3.50 -2.49 -14.11
N GLY A 179 4.56 -3.23 -13.76
CA GLY A 179 5.67 -2.76 -12.93
C GLY A 179 5.29 -2.64 -11.44
N PHE A 180 6.29 -2.60 -10.55
CA PHE A 180 6.03 -2.50 -9.10
C PHE A 180 5.95 -1.06 -8.62
N LEU A 181 6.99 -0.47 -8.02
CA LEU A 181 6.94 0.90 -7.48
C LEU A 181 7.71 1.87 -8.37
N ASP A 182 7.20 3.10 -8.48
CA ASP A 182 7.88 4.17 -9.19
C ASP A 182 8.85 4.91 -8.25
N ASP A 183 10.14 4.84 -8.59
CA ASP A 183 11.22 5.39 -7.77
C ASP A 183 11.21 6.91 -7.64
N GLU A 184 10.46 7.63 -8.48
CA GLU A 184 10.27 9.08 -8.34
C GLU A 184 9.53 9.46 -7.04
N PHE A 185 8.67 8.56 -6.53
CA PHE A 185 8.03 8.75 -5.22
C PHE A 185 9.03 8.60 -4.08
N GLY A 186 9.87 7.57 -4.13
CA GLY A 186 10.84 7.23 -3.08
C GLY A 186 10.21 6.71 -1.77
N PHE A 187 9.23 7.42 -1.21
CA PHE A 187 8.42 7.05 -0.04
C PHE A 187 7.16 7.94 0.03
N TYR A 188 6.05 7.48 0.61
CA TYR A 188 4.73 8.13 0.53
C TYR A 188 4.15 8.27 -0.89
N HIS A 189 2.88 7.89 -1.07
CA HIS A 189 2.12 7.85 -2.34
C HIS A 189 2.58 6.81 -3.36
N GLU A 190 3.68 6.11 -3.13
CA GLU A 190 4.12 4.98 -3.94
C GLU A 190 3.11 3.83 -3.92
N ASP A 191 2.45 3.64 -2.77
CA ASP A 191 1.41 2.65 -2.54
C ASP A 191 0.10 3.01 -3.24
N ALA A 192 -0.30 4.28 -3.16
CA ALA A 192 -1.44 4.82 -3.89
C ALA A 192 -1.21 4.76 -5.41
N ASP A 193 -0.03 5.13 -5.90
CA ASP A 193 0.35 4.98 -7.32
C ASP A 193 0.23 3.53 -7.79
N PHE A 194 0.75 2.59 -7.00
CA PHE A 194 0.68 1.18 -7.34
C PHE A 194 -0.76 0.65 -7.31
N GLY A 195 -1.55 1.03 -6.30
CA GLY A 195 -2.98 0.72 -6.23
C GLY A 195 -3.74 1.25 -7.45
N PHE A 196 -3.46 2.48 -7.88
CA PHE A 196 -4.06 3.09 -9.07
C PHE A 196 -3.77 2.28 -10.32
N ARG A 197 -2.50 1.93 -10.55
CA ARG A 197 -2.10 1.12 -11.70
C ARG A 197 -2.66 -0.30 -11.65
N LEU A 198 -2.75 -0.93 -10.46
CA LEU A 198 -3.39 -2.23 -10.28
C LEU A 198 -4.85 -2.20 -10.71
N ARG A 199 -5.60 -1.20 -10.24
CA ARG A 199 -7.02 -1.04 -10.59
C ARG A 199 -7.21 -0.77 -12.07
N GLN A 200 -6.36 0.05 -12.69
CA GLN A 200 -6.36 0.22 -14.14
C GLN A 200 -6.13 -1.12 -14.87
N ALA A 201 -5.24 -1.98 -14.39
CA ALA A 201 -5.08 -3.31 -14.99
C ALA A 201 -6.18 -4.33 -14.60
N GLY A 202 -7.23 -3.92 -13.89
CA GLY A 202 -8.35 -4.79 -13.51
C GLY A 202 -8.08 -5.70 -12.31
N TYR A 203 -7.02 -5.41 -11.55
CA TYR A 203 -6.76 -6.07 -10.26
C TYR A 203 -7.48 -5.37 -9.12
N SER A 204 -7.85 -6.13 -8.08
CA SER A 204 -8.39 -5.61 -6.84
C SER A 204 -7.32 -5.47 -5.75
N CYS A 205 -7.59 -4.59 -4.80
CA CYS A 205 -6.81 -4.38 -3.58
C CYS A 205 -7.72 -4.64 -2.38
N ALA A 206 -7.23 -5.33 -1.36
CA ALA A 206 -8.07 -5.63 -0.20
C ALA A 206 -7.31 -5.68 1.13
N TYR A 207 -8.05 -5.44 2.20
CA TYR A 207 -7.57 -5.67 3.56
C TYR A 207 -8.28 -6.84 4.22
N LEU A 208 -7.59 -7.53 5.13
CA LEU A 208 -8.13 -8.62 5.93
C LEU A 208 -8.28 -8.19 7.39
N PRO A 209 -9.52 -7.96 7.89
CA PRO A 209 -9.74 -7.54 9.28
C PRO A 209 -9.20 -8.51 10.35
N ALA A 210 -9.14 -9.80 10.03
CA ALA A 210 -8.62 -10.83 10.92
C ALA A 210 -7.09 -10.86 10.97
N ALA A 211 -6.42 -10.45 9.89
CA ALA A 211 -4.98 -10.32 9.83
C ALA A 211 -4.60 -8.97 10.44
N GLN A 212 -3.87 -8.99 11.53
CA GLN A 212 -3.55 -7.80 12.33
C GLN A 212 -2.07 -7.67 12.63
N ILE A 213 -1.57 -6.45 12.46
CA ILE A 213 -0.24 -6.02 12.90
C ILE A 213 -0.35 -4.85 13.87
N ASP A 214 0.69 -4.67 14.68
CA ASP A 214 0.99 -3.42 15.37
C ASP A 214 2.03 -2.67 14.56
N HIS A 215 1.75 -1.42 14.22
CA HIS A 215 2.68 -0.53 13.51
C HIS A 215 3.14 0.56 14.47
N PHE A 216 4.43 0.55 14.80
CA PHE A 216 5.02 1.49 15.74
C PHE A 216 5.46 2.74 14.99
N SER A 217 4.58 3.73 14.94
CA SER A 217 4.93 5.04 14.42
C SER A 217 5.93 5.68 15.39
N SER A 218 7.19 5.77 14.98
CA SER A 218 8.23 6.48 15.74
C SER A 218 8.02 8.00 15.61
N SER A 219 6.93 8.54 16.15
CA SER A 219 6.65 9.98 16.19
C SER A 219 7.40 10.66 17.34
N THR A 220 8.72 10.55 17.38
CA THR A 220 9.60 11.40 18.18
C THR A 220 10.50 12.21 17.25
N PHE A 221 9.90 13.20 16.56
CA PHE A 221 10.61 14.00 15.57
C PHE A 221 10.74 15.48 15.96
N ASN A 222 11.98 15.97 15.87
CA ASN A 222 12.36 17.37 15.76
C ASN A 222 11.51 18.08 14.68
N GLN A 223 11.06 19.32 14.92
CA GLN A 223 10.21 20.11 14.02
C GLN A 223 10.77 20.19 12.58
N GLU A 224 12.08 20.21 12.42
CA GLU A 224 12.72 20.25 11.10
C GLU A 224 12.48 18.96 10.28
N LYS A 225 12.48 17.79 10.93
CA LYS A 225 12.18 16.51 10.27
C LYS A 225 10.70 16.42 9.88
N LEU A 226 9.81 17.00 10.70
CA LEU A 226 8.37 17.07 10.39
C LEU A 226 8.09 17.97 9.18
N ALA A 227 8.74 19.14 9.09
CA ALA A 227 8.58 20.03 7.94
C ALA A 227 9.08 19.37 6.63
N ARG A 228 10.26 18.74 6.67
CA ARG A 228 10.79 18.00 5.51
C ARG A 228 9.88 16.85 5.08
N LYS A 229 9.28 16.13 6.04
CA LYS A 229 8.27 15.09 5.76
C LYS A 229 7.04 15.69 5.06
N ALA A 230 6.53 16.81 5.56
CA ALA A 230 5.36 17.47 4.98
C ALA A 230 5.63 17.95 3.54
N ASP A 231 6.78 18.59 3.30
CA ASP A 231 7.19 19.04 1.95
C ASP A 231 7.33 17.87 0.98
N TYR A 232 7.89 16.75 1.46
CA TYR A 232 8.05 15.54 0.66
C TYR A 232 6.70 14.90 0.29
N ILE A 233 5.77 14.80 1.24
CA ILE A 233 4.39 14.35 0.98
C ILE A 233 3.70 15.30 -0.01
N ALA A 234 3.84 16.61 0.15
CA ALA A 234 3.23 17.59 -0.74
C ALA A 234 3.75 17.49 -2.18
N LYS A 235 5.07 17.29 -2.35
CA LYS A 235 5.67 17.02 -3.66
C LYS A 235 5.06 15.75 -4.29
N ASN A 236 4.97 14.67 -3.53
CA ASN A 236 4.47 13.39 -4.03
C ASN A 236 2.96 13.43 -4.34
N LYS A 237 2.17 14.21 -3.58
CA LYS A 237 0.77 14.52 -3.93
C LYS A 237 0.64 15.15 -5.31
N LEU A 238 1.46 16.19 -5.57
CA LEU A 238 1.46 16.86 -6.88
C LEU A 238 1.89 15.90 -7.98
N TYR A 239 2.95 15.11 -7.75
CA TYR A 239 3.41 14.13 -8.73
C TYR A 239 2.37 13.06 -9.03
N PHE A 240 1.67 12.52 -8.02
CA PHE A 240 0.56 11.59 -8.20
C PHE A 240 -0.55 12.21 -9.05
N ALA A 241 -0.95 13.46 -8.74
CA ALA A 241 -1.98 14.17 -9.48
C ALA A 241 -1.58 14.37 -10.96
N GLU A 242 -0.36 14.83 -11.21
CA GLU A 242 0.18 15.00 -12.57
C GLU A 242 0.22 13.68 -13.34
N LYS A 243 0.60 12.58 -12.66
CA LYS A 243 0.75 11.26 -13.26
C LYS A 243 -0.59 10.60 -13.62
N HIS A 244 -1.61 10.72 -12.77
CA HIS A 244 -2.85 9.94 -12.88
C HIS A 244 -4.11 10.73 -13.16
N LEU A 245 -4.17 11.98 -12.67
CA LEU A 245 -5.38 12.82 -12.77
C LEU A 245 -5.28 13.85 -13.90
N GLY A 246 -4.09 14.01 -14.49
CA GLY A 246 -3.81 14.99 -15.53
C GLY A 246 -3.89 16.43 -15.03
N LEU A 247 -3.92 17.39 -15.96
CA LEU A 247 -4.26 18.78 -15.65
C LEU A 247 -5.78 18.85 -15.40
N GLY A 248 -6.17 18.84 -14.13
CA GLY A 248 -7.58 18.91 -13.73
C GLY A 248 -8.30 20.12 -14.32
N VAL A 249 -9.56 19.93 -14.71
CA VAL A 249 -10.48 21.04 -14.94
C VAL A 249 -10.99 21.48 -13.57
N HIS A 250 -10.57 22.65 -13.10
CA HIS A 250 -11.24 23.28 -11.97
C HIS A 250 -12.64 23.70 -12.42
N LEU A 251 -13.65 22.92 -12.03
CA LEU A 251 -14.99 23.47 -11.91
C LEU A 251 -14.94 24.47 -10.77
N ALA A 252 -15.11 25.75 -11.08
CA ALA A 252 -15.36 26.76 -10.07
C ALA A 252 -16.50 26.26 -9.17
N GLU A 253 -16.45 26.58 -7.87
CA GLU A 253 -17.54 26.24 -6.96
C GLU A 253 -18.87 26.63 -7.62
N PRO A 254 -19.77 25.67 -7.89
CA PRO A 254 -21.02 25.97 -8.57
C PRO A 254 -21.77 27.00 -7.72
N ASP A 255 -22.36 28.01 -8.36
CA ASP A 255 -23.17 28.96 -7.62
C ASP A 255 -24.24 28.13 -6.88
N PRO A 256 -24.32 28.18 -5.53
CA PRO A 256 -25.24 27.33 -4.78
C PRO A 256 -26.70 27.53 -5.18
N ARG A 257 -27.00 28.60 -5.93
CA ARG A 257 -28.31 28.96 -6.50
C ARG A 257 -28.55 28.45 -7.93
N SER A 258 -27.56 27.84 -8.59
CA SER A 258 -27.72 27.26 -9.93
C SER A 258 -27.94 25.74 -9.84
N GLU A 259 -29.10 25.28 -10.32
CA GLU A 259 -29.39 23.84 -10.39
C GLU A 259 -28.70 23.16 -11.60
N GLU A 260 -28.40 23.93 -12.66
CA GLU A 260 -27.73 23.41 -13.87
C GLU A 260 -26.27 23.03 -13.65
N GLU A 261 -25.50 23.79 -12.85
CA GLU A 261 -24.07 23.48 -12.64
C GLU A 261 -23.87 22.24 -11.74
N LYS A 262 -24.82 21.98 -10.83
CA LYS A 262 -24.82 20.76 -9.99
C LYS A 262 -25.05 19.48 -10.80
N ASP A 263 -25.91 19.52 -11.84
CA ASP A 263 -26.25 18.35 -12.67
C ASP A 263 -25.07 17.94 -13.58
N VAL A 264 -24.21 18.89 -13.96
CA VAL A 264 -22.98 18.63 -14.73
C VAL A 264 -21.89 17.99 -13.87
N SER A 265 -21.72 18.45 -12.62
CA SER A 265 -20.65 17.97 -11.74
C SER A 265 -20.91 16.62 -11.09
N THR A 266 -22.17 16.20 -10.92
CA THR A 266 -22.50 15.02 -10.08
C THR A 266 -23.14 13.83 -10.81
N GLY A 267 -23.62 13.96 -12.06
CA GLY A 267 -24.31 12.83 -12.71
C GLY A 267 -24.15 12.69 -14.22
N ARG A 268 -23.66 13.72 -14.93
CA ARG A 268 -23.65 13.72 -16.40
C ARG A 268 -22.29 13.91 -17.05
N LEU A 269 -21.24 14.14 -16.27
CA LEU A 269 -19.89 14.36 -16.80
C LEU A 269 -19.45 13.20 -17.70
N TYR A 270 -19.66 11.95 -17.29
CA TYR A 270 -19.37 10.79 -18.13
C TYR A 270 -20.12 10.80 -19.46
N SER A 271 -21.44 10.94 -19.40
CA SER A 271 -22.29 10.95 -20.60
C SER A 271 -21.90 12.10 -21.54
N TYR A 272 -21.50 13.24 -20.97
CA TYR A 272 -21.00 14.40 -21.70
C TYR A 272 -19.64 14.12 -22.35
N LEU A 273 -18.63 13.70 -21.58
CA LEU A 273 -17.30 13.36 -22.10
C LEU A 273 -17.39 12.26 -23.18
N LYS A 274 -18.19 11.22 -22.95
CA LYS A 274 -18.46 10.13 -23.91
C LYS A 274 -19.10 10.64 -25.20
N ARG A 275 -20.09 11.53 -25.11
CA ARG A 275 -20.75 12.15 -26.27
C ARG A 275 -19.76 12.91 -27.15
N PHE A 276 -18.77 13.57 -26.53
CA PHE A 276 -17.76 14.35 -27.24
C PHE A 276 -16.48 13.56 -27.58
N GLY A 277 -16.43 12.25 -27.29
CA GLY A 277 -15.27 11.41 -27.58
C GLY A 277 -14.05 11.77 -26.74
N LEU A 278 -14.26 12.37 -25.57
CA LEU A 278 -13.22 12.79 -24.63
C LEU A 278 -12.88 11.71 -23.59
N ILE A 279 -13.30 10.48 -23.84
CA ILE A 279 -12.99 9.30 -23.03
C ILE A 279 -12.25 8.31 -23.93
N ASP A 280 -11.10 7.83 -23.48
CA ASP A 280 -10.43 6.74 -24.17
C ASP A 280 -11.30 5.47 -24.09
N LYS A 281 -11.71 4.96 -25.25
CA LYS A 281 -12.59 3.79 -25.36
C LYS A 281 -11.91 2.49 -24.93
N ASN A 282 -10.58 2.50 -24.85
CA ASN A 282 -9.78 1.36 -24.44
C ASN A 282 -9.30 1.48 -22.99
N ALA A 283 -9.52 2.63 -22.34
CA ALA A 283 -9.20 2.80 -20.94
C ALA A 283 -10.20 2.01 -20.07
N PRO A 284 -9.72 1.27 -19.06
CA PRO A 284 -10.56 0.52 -18.13
C PRO A 284 -11.34 1.48 -17.22
N GLU A 285 -12.57 1.09 -16.89
CA GLU A 285 -13.44 1.84 -15.97
C GLU A 285 -12.94 1.66 -14.53
N LEU A 286 -12.52 2.75 -13.88
CA LEU A 286 -12.01 2.71 -12.51
C LEU A 286 -13.17 2.91 -11.53
N VAL A 287 -13.57 1.83 -10.85
CA VAL A 287 -14.62 1.84 -9.82
C VAL A 287 -13.99 2.24 -8.49
N LEU A 288 -14.56 3.20 -7.77
CA LEU A 288 -14.11 3.57 -6.41
C LEU A 288 -14.87 2.76 -5.35
N SER A 289 -14.21 2.46 -4.22
CA SER A 289 -14.71 1.47 -3.24
C SER A 289 -15.02 2.02 -1.84
N HIS A 290 -15.49 3.27 -1.72
CA HIS A 290 -15.82 3.87 -0.42
C HIS A 290 -17.23 3.53 0.09
N ALA A 291 -17.43 3.60 1.41
CA ALA A 291 -18.73 3.34 2.04
C ALA A 291 -19.84 4.33 1.62
N ASP A 292 -19.46 5.54 1.20
CA ASP A 292 -20.38 6.59 0.74
C ASP A 292 -20.38 6.77 -0.79
N ALA A 293 -19.62 5.95 -1.53
CA ALA A 293 -19.58 6.05 -2.99
C ALA A 293 -20.92 5.57 -3.58
N ASP A 294 -21.58 6.41 -4.37
CA ASP A 294 -22.73 5.95 -5.14
C ASP A 294 -22.23 4.98 -6.22
N THR A 295 -23.09 4.07 -6.68
CA THR A 295 -22.76 3.07 -7.72
C THR A 295 -22.31 3.68 -9.06
N SER A 296 -22.26 5.01 -9.15
CA SER A 296 -21.86 5.85 -10.26
C SER A 296 -20.51 6.57 -10.11
N ASP A 297 -19.78 6.38 -9.00
CA ASP A 297 -18.47 7.00 -8.80
C ASP A 297 -17.40 6.27 -9.61
N TYR A 298 -17.28 6.71 -10.86
CA TYR A 298 -16.32 6.22 -11.83
C TYR A 298 -15.31 7.31 -12.16
N LEU A 299 -14.04 6.95 -12.15
CA LEU A 299 -13.00 7.77 -12.79
C LEU A 299 -12.78 7.29 -14.21
N TYR A 300 -12.81 8.26 -15.11
CA TYR A 300 -12.49 8.09 -16.52
C TYR A 300 -11.14 8.75 -16.75
N THR A 301 -10.11 7.94 -16.91
CA THR A 301 -8.79 8.39 -17.38
C THR A 301 -8.76 8.45 -18.89
#